data_AF-U2PYC3-F1
#
_entry.id   AF-U2PYC3-F1
#
_cell.length_a   1.000
_cell.length_b   1.000
_cell.length_c   1.000
_cell.angle_alpha   90.00
_cell.angle_beta   90.00
_cell.angle_gamma   90.00
#
_symmetry.space_group_name_H-M   'P 1'
#
loop_
_entity.id
_entity.type
_entity.pdbx_description
1 polymer ?
#
loop_
_entity_poly.entity_id
_entity_poly.type
_entity_poly.pdbx_seq_one_letter_code
_entity_poly.pdbx_strand_id
1 'polypeptide(L)' 'MGIKVCSKCQMYPVLENDELGMKYWYECPECGEKTIKVTSRTSSVKRPRIDEEAKDKLSDEWNSKN' A
#
# COMPACT_ATOMS: atom_id res chain seq x y z
N MET A 1 3.70 -7.33 -11.76
CA MET A 1 2.74 -6.31 -12.24
C MET A 1 3.13 -4.96 -11.68
N GLY A 2 3.02 -3.88 -12.47
CA GLY A 2 3.26 -2.52 -11.98
C GLY A 2 2.00 -1.95 -11.29
N ILE A 3 2.18 -0.95 -10.43
CA ILE A 3 1.06 -0.23 -9.79
C ILE A 3 0.59 0.91 -10.71
N LYS A 4 -0.72 1.08 -10.86
CA LYS A 4 -1.35 2.16 -11.63
C LYS A 4 -1.28 3.47 -10.87
N VAL A 5 -1.30 4.57 -11.61
CA VAL A 5 -1.47 5.91 -11.04
C VAL A 5 -2.91 6.10 -10.54
N CYS A 6 -3.10 7.00 -9.58
CA CYS A 6 -4.43 7.42 -9.15
C CYS A 6 -5.22 7.98 -10.35
N SER A 7 -6.43 7.48 -10.61
CA SER A 7 -7.25 7.88 -11.75
C SER A 7 -7.78 9.32 -11.65
N LYS A 8 -7.74 9.91 -10.44
CA LYS A 8 -8.10 11.32 -10.21
C LYS A 8 -6.90 12.26 -10.36
N CYS A 9 -5.76 11.90 -9.77
CA CYS A 9 -4.60 12.80 -9.64
C CYS A 9 -3.47 12.47 -10.62
N GLN A 10 -3.54 11.33 -11.31
CA GLN A 10 -2.48 10.77 -12.15
C GLN A 10 -1.11 10.63 -11.45
N MET A 11 -1.11 10.54 -10.12
CA MET A 11 0.09 10.33 -9.30
C MET A 11 0.23 8.88 -8.88
N TYR A 12 1.47 8.40 -8.76
CA TYR A 12 1.74 7.10 -8.18
C TYR A 12 1.44 7.11 -6.68
N PRO A 13 0.76 6.08 -6.14
CA PRO A 13 0.61 5.97 -4.71
C PRO A 13 1.94 5.74 -4.01
N VAL A 14 2.04 6.24 -2.78
CA VAL A 14 3.13 5.94 -1.86
C VAL A 14 2.73 4.82 -0.92
N LEU A 15 3.68 3.94 -0.60
CA LEU A 15 3.46 2.87 0.36
C LEU A 15 3.69 3.41 1.77
N GLU A 16 2.63 3.53 2.53
CA GLU A 16 2.66 3.97 3.92
C GLU A 16 2.50 2.79 4.88
N ASN A 17 2.96 2.99 6.11
CA ASN A 17 2.83 2.01 7.18
C ASN A 17 2.47 2.66 8.51
N ASP A 18 1.88 1.85 9.39
CA ASP A 18 1.62 2.24 10.77
C ASP A 18 2.92 2.45 11.55
N GLU A 19 2.88 3.15 12.69
CA GLU A 19 4.05 3.43 13.55
C GLU A 19 4.80 2.16 13.96
N LEU A 20 4.09 1.03 14.06
CA LEU A 20 4.65 -0.28 14.37
C LEU A 20 5.20 -1.05 13.16
N GLY A 21 4.97 -0.55 11.94
CA GLY A 21 5.33 -1.20 10.68
C GLY A 21 4.69 -2.57 10.49
N MET A 22 3.53 -2.79 11.11
CA MET A 22 2.76 -4.04 11.01
C MET A 22 1.71 -3.99 9.91
N LYS A 23 1.13 -2.81 9.67
CA LYS A 23 0.08 -2.58 8.69
C LYS A 23 0.61 -1.65 7.61
N TYR A 24 0.31 -1.97 6.36
CA TYR A 24 0.71 -1.21 5.19
C TYR A 24 -0.51 -0.86 4.35
N TRP A 25 -0.44 0.27 3.65
CA TRP A 25 -1.45 0.68 2.67
C TRP A 25 -0.80 1.58 1.61
N TYR A 26 -1.39 1.63 0.42
CA TYR A 26 -1.06 2.64 -0.58
C TYR A 26 -1.92 3.87 -0.34
N GLU A 27 -1.32 5.06 -0.49
CA GLU A 27 -2.01 6.35 -0.39
C GLU A 27 -1.61 7.27 -1.55
N CYS A 28 -2.58 7.97 -2.15
CA CYS A 28 -2.31 9.02 -3.11
C CYS A 28 -1.82 10.28 -2.37
N PRO A 29 -0.63 10.82 -2.69
CA PRO A 29 -0.10 12.00 -2.01
C PRO A 29 -0.93 13.28 -2.25
N GLU A 30 -1.74 13.33 -3.31
CA GLU A 30 -2.50 14.53 -3.68
C GLU A 30 -3.92 14.54 -3.10
N CYS A 31 -4.66 13.43 -3.24
CA CYS A 31 -6.07 13.36 -2.81
C CYS A 31 -6.31 12.56 -1.53
N GLY A 32 -5.29 11.91 -0.98
CA GLY A 32 -5.41 11.08 0.22
C GLY A 32 -6.24 9.80 0.01
N GLU A 33 -6.50 9.41 -1.24
CA GLU A 33 -7.16 8.13 -1.55
C GLU A 33 -6.25 6.99 -1.12
N LYS A 34 -6.80 6.00 -0.42
CA LYS A 34 -6.02 4.92 0.18
C LYS A 34 -6.63 3.55 -0.02
N THR A 35 -5.77 2.53 -0.02
CA THR A 35 -6.21 1.13 0.00
C THR A 35 -6.66 0.69 1.39
N ILE A 36 -7.15 -0.55 1.49
CA ILE A 36 -7.26 -1.24 2.76
C ILE A 36 -5.88 -1.34 3.43
N LYS A 37 -5.90 -1.41 4.76
CA LYS A 37 -4.72 -1.69 5.55
C LYS A 37 -4.49 -3.19 5.57
N VAL A 38 -3.36 -3.65 5.06
CA VAL A 38 -2.97 -5.06 5.07
C VAL A 38 -1.91 -5.28 6.13
N THR A 39 -2.13 -6.28 6.99
CA THR A 39 -1.14 -6.69 8.00
C THR A 39 -0.15 -7.64 7.36
N SER A 40 1.14 -7.35 7.46
CA SER A 40 2.18 -8.26 6.99
C SER A 40 2.39 -9.38 8.01
N ARG A 41 2.51 -10.63 7.53
CA ARG A 41 2.73 -11.80 8.40
C ARG A 41 4.17 -11.89 8.90
N THR A 42 5.15 -11.40 8.14
CA THR A 42 6.57 -11.43 8.52
C THR A 42 7.09 -10.11 9.09
N SER A 43 6.24 -9.09 9.18
CA SER A 43 6.60 -7.82 9.81
C SER A 43 7.01 -8.06 11.27
N SER A 44 8.27 -7.81 11.56
CA SER A 44 8.78 -7.75 12.92
C SER A 44 8.99 -6.28 13.30
N VAL A 45 8.69 -5.91 14.55
CA VAL A 45 8.87 -4.54 15.07
C VAL A 45 10.30 -4.01 14.84
N LYS A 46 11.30 -4.90 14.81
CA LYS A 46 12.71 -4.54 14.56
C LYS A 46 13.07 -4.35 13.09
N ARG A 47 12.30 -4.93 12.16
CA ARG A 47 12.51 -4.87 10.70
C ARG A 47 11.15 -4.95 10.01
N PRO A 48 10.43 -3.82 9.91
CA PRO A 48 9.18 -3.80 9.19
C PRO A 48 9.47 -4.09 7.73
N ARG A 49 9.03 -5.26 7.29
CA ARG A 49 9.11 -5.71 5.90
C ARG A 49 7.72 -6.13 5.50
N ILE A 50 7.24 -5.55 4.42
CA ILE A 50 6.03 -6.01 3.78
C ILE A 50 6.33 -7.31 3.01
N ASP A 51 5.51 -8.33 3.24
CA ASP A 51 5.50 -9.58 2.50
C ASP A 51 5.06 -9.34 1.07
N GLU A 52 5.56 -10.13 0.12
CA GLU A 52 5.11 -10.05 -1.27
C GLU A 52 3.59 -10.26 -1.38
N GLU A 53 3.00 -11.19 -0.62
CA GLU A 53 1.54 -11.40 -0.59
C GLU A 53 0.79 -10.12 -0.16
N ALA A 54 1.28 -9.41 0.85
CA ALA A 54 0.65 -8.18 1.30
C ALA A 54 0.80 -7.07 0.26
N LYS A 55 1.98 -6.98 -0.38
CA LYS A 55 2.25 -6.02 -1.44
C LYS A 55 1.40 -6.27 -2.69
N ASP A 56 1.22 -7.53 -3.09
CA ASP A 56 0.36 -7.92 -4.20
C ASP A 56 -1.10 -7.56 -3.89
N LYS A 57 -1.62 -7.91 -2.70
CA LYS A 57 -2.98 -7.53 -2.29
C LYS A 57 -3.23 -6.04 -2.36
N LEU A 58 -2.29 -5.23 -1.85
CA LEU A 58 -2.38 -3.77 -1.90
C LEU A 58 -2.36 -3.26 -3.34
N SER A 59 -1.49 -3.83 -4.19
CA SER A 59 -1.36 -3.41 -5.59
C SER A 59 -2.60 -3.78 -6.39
N ASP A 60 -3.16 -4.98 -6.17
CA ASP A 60 -4.37 -5.46 -6.85
C ASP A 60 -5.58 -4.61 -6.49
N GLU A 61 -5.76 -4.29 -5.20
CA GLU A 61 -6.85 -3.43 -4.77
C GLU A 61 -6.73 -2.01 -5.34
N TRP A 62 -5.53 -1.42 -5.28
CA TRP A 62 -5.30 -0.10 -5.87
C TRP A 62 -5.61 -0.09 -7.37
N ASN A 63 -5.13 -1.10 -8.09
CA ASN A 63 -5.32 -1.25 -9.52
C ASN A 63 -6.77 -1.60 -9.91
N SER A 64 -7.56 -2.14 -8.99
CA SER A 64 -8.99 -2.38 -9.18
C SER A 64 -9.81 -1.11 -9.02
N LYS A 65 -9.35 -0.17 -8.19
CA LYS A 65 -9.99 1.14 -7.97
C LYS A 65 -9.61 2.19 -9.03
N ASN A 66 -8.45 2.03 -9.65
CA ASN A 66 -7.87 2.98 -10.61
C ASN A 66 -7.74 2.38 -12.02
#